data_AF-A0A060ZJF0-F1
#
_entry.id   AF-A0A060ZJF0-F1
#
_cell.length_a   1.000
_cell.length_b   1.000
_cell.length_c   1.000
_cell.angle_alpha   90.00
_cell.angle_beta   90.00
_cell.angle_gamma   90.00
#
_symmetry.space_group_name_H-M   'P 1'
#
loop_
_entity.id
_entity.type
_entity.pdbx_description
1 polymer ?
#
loop_
_entity_poly.entity_id
_entity_poly.type
_entity_poly.pdbx_seq_one_letter_code
_entity_poly.pdbx_strand_id
1 'polypeptide(L)'
;MGDIIYEYGTERFGVEEAKGGRKVPTPPVSRRQQEIKRFIQERRQLKKQWKKALEVEKEGIEALQADIKTRLASLRRAENLRKRRRKKEQTRTRFYKDPFKFLKSLFTQEKRGALKTTKKDLEEHLRTTNFDSKRHEHLAIPSDIPPIEHPEHHIETSPPTWKEVENTVRRARTASAPGPNGVP
;
A
#
# COMPACT_ATOMS: atom_id res chain seq x y z
N MET A 1 -0.49 -37.08 1.76
CA MET A 1 -0.87 -36.47 0.45
C MET A 1 0.01 -35.30 0.06
N GLY A 2 0.38 -34.39 0.98
CA GLY A 2 1.30 -33.29 0.65
C GLY A 2 2.68 -33.77 0.16
N ASP A 3 3.22 -34.81 0.77
CA ASP A 3 4.56 -35.32 0.44
C ASP A 3 4.62 -35.94 -0.96
N ILE A 4 3.61 -36.70 -1.36
CA ILE A 4 3.51 -37.30 -2.70
C ILE A 4 3.47 -36.23 -3.79
N ILE A 5 2.74 -35.13 -3.55
CA ILE A 5 2.64 -34.01 -4.49
C ILE A 5 3.98 -33.26 -4.58
N TYR A 6 4.67 -33.11 -3.45
CA TYR A 6 5.98 -32.47 -3.40
C TYR A 6 7.02 -33.31 -4.14
N GLU A 7 7.11 -34.61 -3.85
CA GLU A 7 8.04 -35.54 -4.51
C GLU A 7 7.83 -35.58 -6.03
N TYR A 8 6.59 -35.75 -6.48
CA TYR A 8 6.25 -35.73 -7.91
C TYR A 8 6.63 -34.40 -8.58
N GLY A 9 6.40 -33.28 -7.87
CA GLY A 9 6.80 -31.96 -8.34
C GLY A 9 8.33 -31.81 -8.45
N THR A 10 9.07 -32.33 -7.47
CA THR A 10 10.54 -32.27 -7.48
C THR A 10 11.17 -33.15 -8.54
N GLU A 11 10.66 -34.36 -8.80
CA GLU A 11 11.16 -35.24 -9.87
C GLU A 11 10.91 -34.63 -11.25
N ARG A 12 9.71 -34.07 -11.47
CA ARG A 12 9.30 -33.62 -12.80
C ARG A 12 9.84 -32.25 -13.17
N PHE A 13 10.04 -31.36 -12.19
CA PHE A 13 10.39 -29.96 -12.43
C PHE A 13 11.71 -29.53 -11.76
N GLY A 14 12.31 -30.40 -10.94
CA GLY A 14 13.51 -30.09 -10.16
C GLY A 14 13.19 -29.17 -8.97
N VAL A 15 14.20 -28.99 -8.10
CA VAL A 15 14.17 -28.01 -7.01
C VAL A 15 15.06 -26.84 -7.41
N GLU A 16 14.48 -25.64 -7.62
CA GLU A 16 15.31 -24.44 -7.66
C GLU A 16 15.81 -24.17 -6.23
N GLU A 17 17.13 -24.27 -6.01
CA GLU A 17 17.71 -23.74 -4.79
C GLU A 17 17.34 -22.25 -4.68
N ALA A 18 16.81 -21.86 -3.52
CA ALA A 18 16.49 -20.48 -3.24
C ALA A 18 17.74 -19.65 -3.51
N LYS A 19 17.75 -18.90 -4.63
CA LYS A 19 18.87 -18.03 -5.04
C LYS A 19 19.24 -17.20 -3.82
N GLY A 20 20.36 -17.58 -3.17
CA GLY A 20 20.81 -16.98 -1.92
C GLY A 20 20.68 -15.48 -2.04
N GLY A 21 19.87 -14.88 -1.16
CA GLY A 21 19.28 -13.57 -1.36
C GLY A 21 20.27 -12.61 -1.98
N ARG A 22 20.07 -12.27 -3.27
CA ARG A 22 20.93 -11.33 -4.00
C ARG A 22 21.05 -10.10 -3.13
N LYS A 23 22.24 -9.82 -2.58
CA LYS A 23 22.50 -8.58 -1.87
C LYS A 23 22.20 -7.46 -2.85
N VAL A 24 21.06 -6.80 -2.66
CA VAL A 24 20.67 -5.67 -3.48
C VAL A 24 21.83 -4.67 -3.43
N PRO A 25 22.44 -4.30 -4.56
CA PRO A 25 23.53 -3.33 -4.57
C PRO A 25 23.05 -2.08 -3.84
N THR A 26 23.84 -1.60 -2.88
CA THR A 26 23.46 -0.39 -2.16
C THR A 26 23.33 0.74 -3.19
N PRO A 27 22.18 1.42 -3.26
CA PRO A 27 21.99 2.46 -4.25
C PRO A 27 23.05 3.54 -4.05
N PRO A 28 23.57 4.13 -5.15
CA PRO A 28 24.61 5.14 -5.05
C PRO A 28 24.16 6.30 -4.16
N VAL A 29 24.95 6.59 -3.14
CA VAL A 29 24.69 7.64 -2.16
C VAL A 29 24.81 9.00 -2.86
N SER A 30 23.82 9.88 -2.72
CA SER A 30 23.88 11.21 -3.33
C SER A 30 25.07 12.01 -2.81
N ARG A 31 25.68 12.86 -3.66
CA ARG A 31 26.78 13.77 -3.27
C ARG A 31 26.51 14.50 -1.95
N ARG A 32 25.31 15.06 -1.77
CA ARG A 32 24.91 15.73 -0.51
C ARG A 32 24.91 14.80 0.70
N GLN A 33 24.49 13.55 0.52
CA GLN A 33 24.48 12.56 1.60
C GLN A 33 25.91 12.13 1.98
N GLN A 34 26.82 12.06 1.00
CA GLN A 34 28.25 11.83 1.24
C GLN A 34 28.88 13.01 2.00
N GLU A 35 28.62 14.25 1.56
CA GLU A 35 29.09 15.47 2.23
C GLU A 35 28.55 15.57 3.67
N ILE A 36 27.27 15.26 3.90
CA ILE A 36 26.69 15.20 5.26
C ILE A 36 27.42 14.17 6.12
N LYS A 37 27.72 12.98 5.59
CA LYS A 37 28.48 11.95 6.33
C LYS A 37 29.88 12.45 6.68
N ARG A 38 30.59 13.07 5.72
CA ARG A 38 31.91 13.66 5.92
C ARG A 38 31.89 14.71 7.03
N PHE A 39 30.98 15.68 6.96
CA PHE A 39 30.86 16.73 7.97
C PHE A 39 30.46 16.21 9.35
N ILE A 40 29.69 15.11 9.44
CA ILE A 40 29.40 14.46 10.73
C ILE A 40 30.67 13.84 11.34
N GLN A 41 31.51 13.20 10.52
CA GLN A 41 32.78 12.64 10.98
C GLN A 41 33.75 13.74 11.41
N GLU A 42 33.89 14.77 10.58
CA GLU A 42 34.75 15.94 10.83
C GLU A 42 34.34 16.67 12.12
N ARG A 43 33.05 16.92 12.32
CA ARG A 43 32.53 17.49 13.57
C ARG A 43 32.83 16.61 14.79
N ARG A 44 32.73 15.29 14.67
CA ARG A 44 33.06 14.35 15.76
C ARG A 44 34.56 14.41 16.09
N GLN A 45 35.41 14.57 15.08
CA GLN A 45 36.85 14.71 15.25
C GLN A 45 37.21 16.05 15.90
N LEU A 46 36.66 17.17 15.43
CA LEU A 46 36.84 18.48 16.05
C LEU A 46 36.39 18.48 17.51
N LYS A 47 35.29 17.79 17.84
CA LYS A 47 34.85 17.63 19.23
C LYS A 47 35.86 16.84 20.09
N LYS A 48 36.56 15.86 19.52
CA LYS A 48 37.63 15.14 20.21
C LYS A 48 38.88 16.03 20.39
N GLN A 49 39.23 16.83 19.39
CA GLN A 49 40.36 17.76 19.43
C GLN A 49 40.10 18.89 20.45
N TRP A 50 38.91 19.48 20.46
CA TRP A 50 38.51 20.52 21.41
C TRP A 50 38.69 20.08 22.87
N LYS A 51 38.42 18.80 23.19
CA LYS A 51 38.63 18.24 24.53
C LYS A 51 40.11 18.16 24.95
N LYS A 52 41.04 18.14 23.99
CA LYS A 52 42.49 18.02 24.22
C LYS A 52 43.24 19.33 23.96
N ALA A 53 42.57 20.33 23.40
CA ALA A 53 43.17 21.56 22.93
C ALA A 53 43.43 22.55 24.07
N LEU A 54 44.46 23.38 23.89
CA LEU A 54 44.75 24.51 24.76
C LEU A 54 43.70 25.62 24.56
N GLU A 55 43.53 26.53 25.53
CA GLU A 55 42.44 27.52 25.49
C GLU A 55 42.48 28.43 24.25
N VAL A 56 43.68 28.76 23.77
CA VAL A 56 43.89 29.56 22.55
C VAL A 56 43.45 28.81 21.29
N GLU A 57 43.64 27.49 21.25
CA GLU A 57 43.27 26.66 20.09
C GLU A 57 41.77 26.35 20.05
N LYS A 58 41.10 26.37 21.21
CA LYS A 58 39.66 26.09 21.31
C LYS A 58 38.81 27.07 20.52
N GLU A 59 39.18 28.35 20.52
CA GLU A 59 38.45 29.39 19.77
C GLU A 59 38.45 29.07 18.27
N GLY A 60 39.60 28.70 17.70
CA GLY A 60 39.71 28.28 16.30
C GLY A 60 38.91 27.01 16.00
N ILE A 61 38.93 26.03 16.90
CA ILE A 61 38.14 24.80 16.75
C ILE A 61 36.64 25.08 16.83
N GLU A 62 36.21 26.04 17.65
CA GLU A 62 34.80 26.47 17.73
C GLU A 62 34.33 27.16 16.45
N ALA A 63 35.16 28.03 15.86
CA ALA A 63 34.87 28.62 14.56
C ALA A 63 34.68 27.55 13.48
N LEU A 64 35.57 26.55 13.42
CA LEU A 64 35.44 25.41 12.49
C LEU A 64 34.16 24.59 12.75
N GLN A 65 33.80 24.37 14.02
CA GLN A 65 32.56 23.69 14.37
C GLN A 65 31.31 24.49 13.96
N ALA A 66 31.34 25.81 14.10
CA ALA A 66 30.27 26.70 13.68
C ALA A 66 30.06 26.64 12.15
N ASP A 67 31.14 26.69 11.38
CA ASP A 67 31.11 26.54 9.93
C ASP A 67 30.55 25.18 9.47
N ILE A 68 30.96 24.10 10.13
CA ILE A 68 30.40 22.78 9.83
C ILE A 68 28.91 22.73 10.18
N LYS A 69 28.48 23.38 11.26
CA LYS A 69 27.07 23.44 11.67
C LYS A 69 26.22 24.16 10.63
N THR A 70 26.67 25.30 10.11
CA THR A 70 25.95 26.07 9.07
C THR A 70 25.85 25.27 7.77
N ARG A 71 26.96 24.66 7.31
CA ARG A 71 27.00 23.81 6.12
C ARG A 71 26.09 22.59 6.25
N LEU A 72 26.12 21.91 7.40
CA LEU A 72 25.22 20.78 7.68
C LEU A 72 23.74 21.18 7.65
N ALA A 73 23.40 22.34 8.21
CA ALA A 73 22.02 22.83 8.21
C ALA A 73 21.53 23.06 6.77
N SER A 74 22.35 23.71 5.93
CA SER A 74 22.06 23.95 4.52
C SER A 74 21.86 22.64 3.74
N LEU A 75 22.80 21.70 3.85
CA LEU A 75 22.74 20.41 3.16
C LEU A 75 21.52 19.58 3.60
N ARG A 76 21.23 19.53 4.90
CA ARG A 76 20.06 18.81 5.43
C ARG A 76 18.76 19.43 4.95
N ARG A 77 18.66 20.76 4.92
CA ARG A 77 17.48 21.46 4.40
C ARG A 77 17.24 21.12 2.92
N ALA A 78 18.28 21.16 2.10
CA ALA A 78 18.19 20.81 0.68
C ALA A 78 17.79 19.34 0.46
N GLU A 79 18.37 18.40 1.21
CA GLU A 79 18.03 16.98 1.10
C GLU A 79 16.61 16.68 1.60
N ASN A 80 16.18 17.33 2.68
CA ASN A 80 14.80 17.20 3.19
C ASN A 80 13.79 17.77 2.19
N LEU A 81 14.10 18.91 1.54
CA LEU A 81 13.26 19.45 0.49
C LEU A 81 13.12 18.49 -0.69
N ARG A 82 14.23 17.88 -1.13
CA ARG A 82 14.22 16.84 -2.18
C ARG A 82 13.33 15.66 -1.78
N LYS A 83 13.52 15.12 -0.58
CA LYS A 83 12.73 14.00 -0.05
C LYS A 83 11.25 14.35 0.04
N ARG A 84 10.92 15.55 0.51
CA ARG A 84 9.54 16.05 0.60
C ARG A 84 8.89 16.17 -0.79
N ARG A 85 9.59 16.74 -1.77
CA ARG A 85 9.13 16.82 -3.17
C ARG A 85 8.89 15.43 -3.76
N ARG A 86 9.83 14.51 -3.58
CA ARG A 86 9.70 13.12 -4.04
C ARG A 86 8.51 12.41 -3.38
N LYS A 87 8.33 12.58 -2.07
CA LYS A 87 7.17 12.00 -1.34
C LYS A 87 5.86 12.57 -1.87
N LYS A 88 5.77 13.90 -2.05
CA LYS A 88 4.58 14.56 -2.61
C LYS A 88 4.26 14.01 -4.00
N GLU A 89 5.25 13.89 -4.87
CA GLU A 89 5.05 13.36 -6.22
C GLU A 89 4.65 11.88 -6.22
N GLN A 90 5.24 11.08 -5.34
CA GLN A 90 4.86 9.68 -5.15
C GLN A 90 3.42 9.53 -4.64
N THR A 91 3.00 10.38 -3.70
CA THR A 91 1.61 10.40 -3.22
C THR A 91 0.66 10.81 -4.35
N ARG A 92 1.03 11.83 -5.13
CA ARG A 92 0.26 12.30 -6.29
C ARG A 92 0.10 11.20 -7.34
N THR A 93 1.21 10.61 -7.80
CA THR A 93 1.20 9.52 -8.77
C THR A 93 0.41 8.30 -8.27
N ARG A 94 0.48 7.94 -6.99
CA ARG A 94 -0.35 6.88 -6.40
C ARG A 94 -1.84 7.19 -6.45
N PHE A 95 -2.23 8.43 -6.14
CA PHE A 95 -3.62 8.86 -6.22
C PHE A 95 -4.16 8.80 -7.66
N TYR A 96 -3.43 9.38 -8.63
CA TYR A 96 -3.88 9.39 -10.04
C TYR A 96 -3.84 8.01 -10.70
N LYS A 97 -2.98 7.09 -10.22
CA LYS A 97 -2.96 5.72 -10.72
C LYS A 97 -4.21 4.94 -10.34
N ASP A 98 -4.68 5.09 -9.11
CA ASP A 98 -5.89 4.43 -8.61
C ASP A 98 -6.43 5.21 -7.38
N PRO A 99 -7.41 6.10 -7.58
CA PRO A 99 -7.91 6.95 -6.50
C PRO A 99 -8.66 6.15 -5.44
N PHE A 100 -9.39 5.10 -5.83
CA PHE A 100 -10.16 4.28 -4.89
C PHE A 100 -9.25 3.46 -4.00
N LYS A 101 -8.22 2.82 -4.56
CA LYS A 101 -7.22 2.10 -3.76
C LYS A 101 -6.41 3.03 -2.88
N PHE A 102 -6.08 4.23 -3.37
CA PHE A 102 -5.40 5.24 -2.57
C PHE A 102 -6.26 5.67 -1.37
N LEU A 103 -7.53 6.02 -1.59
CA LEU A 103 -8.46 6.40 -0.52
C LEU A 103 -8.68 5.24 0.45
N LYS A 104 -8.85 4.02 -0.05
CA LYS A 104 -8.94 2.81 0.78
C LYS A 104 -7.70 2.68 1.67
N SER A 105 -6.50 2.90 1.15
CA SER A 105 -5.27 2.86 1.96
C SER A 105 -5.16 3.98 3.02
N LEU A 106 -5.88 5.09 2.85
CA LEU A 106 -5.91 6.19 3.82
C LEU A 106 -6.92 5.96 4.95
N PHE A 107 -8.12 5.48 4.59
CA PHE A 107 -9.24 5.37 5.52
C PHE A 107 -9.39 3.99 6.15
N THR A 108 -8.95 2.94 5.47
CA THR A 108 -8.95 1.61 6.06
C THR A 108 -7.63 1.38 6.78
N GLN A 109 -7.69 1.37 8.10
CA GLN A 109 -6.62 0.75 8.87
C GLN A 109 -6.60 -0.72 8.45
N GLU A 110 -5.50 -1.15 7.83
CA GLU A 110 -5.34 -2.55 7.49
C GLU A 110 -5.45 -3.37 8.78
N LYS A 111 -6.54 -4.16 8.90
CA LYS A 111 -6.71 -5.08 10.02
C LYS A 111 -5.66 -6.18 9.87
N ARG A 112 -4.49 -5.93 10.44
CA ARG A 112 -3.39 -6.88 10.52
C ARG A 112 -3.40 -7.50 11.91
N GLY A 113 -3.56 -8.81 11.96
CA GLY A 113 -3.53 -9.57 13.19
C GLY A 113 -3.63 -11.06 12.87
N ALA A 114 -2.92 -11.88 13.64
CA ALA A 114 -3.19 -13.30 13.67
C ALA A 114 -4.39 -13.52 14.59
N LEU A 115 -5.43 -14.19 14.08
CA LEU A 115 -6.50 -14.69 14.94
C LEU A 115 -5.89 -15.67 15.93
N LYS A 116 -6.12 -15.45 17.23
CA LYS A 116 -5.69 -16.37 18.28
C LYS A 116 -6.48 -17.68 18.27
N THR A 117 -7.70 -17.63 17.72
CA THR A 117 -8.62 -18.76 17.61
C THR A 117 -8.34 -19.57 16.36
N THR A 118 -8.62 -20.87 16.41
CA THR A 118 -8.53 -21.70 15.22
C THR A 118 -9.68 -21.39 14.26
N LYS A 119 -9.51 -21.76 12.97
CA LYS A 119 -10.55 -21.58 11.95
C LYS A 119 -11.84 -22.33 12.32
N LYS A 120 -11.71 -23.53 12.90
CA LYS A 120 -12.85 -24.37 13.27
C LYS A 120 -13.71 -23.71 14.33
N ASP A 121 -13.08 -23.21 15.41
CA ASP A 121 -13.80 -22.55 16.51
C ASP A 121 -14.53 -21.28 16.04
N LEU A 122 -13.90 -20.53 15.12
CA LEU A 122 -14.50 -19.34 14.53
C LEU A 122 -15.70 -19.67 13.64
N GLU A 123 -15.59 -20.71 12.81
CA GLU A 123 -16.69 -21.17 11.96
C GLU A 123 -17.86 -21.71 12.79
N GLU A 124 -17.58 -22.45 13.86
CA GLU A 124 -18.60 -22.94 14.78
C GLU A 124 -19.32 -21.78 15.50
N HIS A 125 -18.57 -20.80 16.02
CA HIS A 125 -19.15 -19.60 16.63
C HIS A 125 -20.01 -18.81 15.63
N LEU A 126 -19.55 -18.65 14.38
CA LEU A 126 -20.33 -17.95 13.36
C LEU A 126 -21.61 -18.71 13.01
N ARG A 127 -21.54 -20.05 12.93
CA ARG A 127 -22.72 -20.90 12.75
C ARG A 127 -23.68 -20.67 13.90
N THR A 128 -23.29 -20.86 15.16
CA THR A 128 -24.20 -20.71 16.29
C THR A 128 -24.81 -19.31 16.40
N THR A 129 -24.02 -18.26 16.17
CA THR A 129 -24.48 -16.87 16.31
C THR A 129 -25.45 -16.46 15.19
N ASN A 130 -25.19 -16.87 13.96
CA ASN A 130 -25.98 -16.49 12.79
C ASN A 130 -26.92 -17.60 12.31
N PHE A 131 -27.08 -18.66 13.10
CA PHE A 131 -28.02 -19.73 12.80
C PHE A 131 -29.43 -19.25 13.10
N ASP A 132 -30.21 -19.10 12.04
CA ASP A 132 -31.64 -18.88 12.15
C ASP A 132 -32.35 -20.23 12.11
N SER A 133 -32.82 -20.69 13.27
CA SER A 133 -33.58 -21.93 13.41
C SER A 133 -34.91 -21.90 12.68
N LYS A 134 -35.44 -20.70 12.40
CA LYS A 134 -36.74 -20.47 11.76
C LYS A 134 -36.60 -20.09 10.29
N ARG A 135 -35.40 -20.20 9.72
CA ARG A 135 -35.13 -19.85 8.31
C ARG A 135 -36.06 -20.55 7.31
N HIS A 136 -36.50 -21.76 7.65
CA HIS A 136 -37.38 -22.59 6.81
C HIS A 136 -38.84 -22.57 7.27
N GLU A 137 -39.18 -21.80 8.31
CA GLU A 137 -40.58 -21.61 8.71
C GLU A 137 -41.26 -20.66 7.72
N HIS A 138 -42.47 -21.02 7.30
CA HIS A 138 -43.27 -20.15 6.45
C HIS A 138 -43.82 -18.98 7.29
N LEU A 139 -43.22 -17.79 7.14
CA LEU A 139 -43.69 -16.58 7.81
C LEU A 139 -45.00 -16.11 7.16
N ALA A 140 -46.08 -16.12 7.92
CA ALA A 140 -47.34 -15.51 7.50
C ALA A 140 -47.23 -13.98 7.58
N ILE A 141 -47.76 -13.29 6.59
CA ILE A 141 -47.85 -11.83 6.57
C ILE A 141 -48.84 -11.41 7.68
N PRO A 142 -48.44 -10.58 8.66
CA PRO A 142 -49.35 -10.07 9.68
C PRO A 142 -50.55 -9.32 9.09
N SER A 143 -51.72 -9.42 9.75
CA SER A 143 -52.99 -8.79 9.31
C SER A 143 -52.93 -7.27 9.21
N ASP A 144 -52.00 -6.65 9.93
CA ASP A 144 -51.85 -5.20 10.03
C ASP A 144 -50.98 -4.63 8.89
N ILE A 145 -50.39 -5.50 8.06
CA ILE A 145 -49.64 -5.09 6.87
C ILE A 145 -50.63 -4.76 5.75
N PRO A 146 -50.57 -3.55 5.16
CA PRO A 146 -51.43 -3.20 4.04
C PRO A 146 -51.18 -4.15 2.86
N PRO A 147 -52.21 -4.46 2.05
CA PRO A 147 -52.05 -5.30 0.87
C PRO A 147 -50.90 -4.79 0.01
N ILE A 148 -49.93 -5.66 -0.30
CA ILE A 148 -48.84 -5.33 -1.21
C ILE A 148 -49.45 -5.24 -2.61
N GLU A 149 -49.42 -4.06 -3.21
CA GLU A 149 -49.82 -3.88 -4.60
C GLU A 149 -48.93 -4.73 -5.50
N HIS A 150 -49.54 -5.47 -6.42
CA HIS A 150 -48.76 -6.19 -7.40
C HIS A 150 -47.97 -5.19 -8.25
N PRO A 151 -46.70 -5.48 -8.58
CA PRO A 151 -45.92 -4.57 -9.40
C PRO A 151 -46.64 -4.33 -10.72
N GLU A 152 -46.87 -3.07 -11.06
CA GLU A 152 -47.52 -2.66 -12.31
C GLU A 152 -46.75 -3.11 -13.55
N HIS A 153 -45.46 -3.39 -13.38
CA HIS A 153 -44.56 -3.82 -14.44
C HIS A 153 -43.93 -5.14 -14.07
N HIS A 154 -44.18 -6.17 -14.87
CA HIS A 154 -43.50 -7.44 -14.76
C HIS A 154 -42.03 -7.28 -15.12
N ILE A 155 -41.16 -7.97 -14.39
CA ILE A 155 -39.75 -8.09 -14.76
C ILE A 155 -39.71 -8.89 -16.06
N GLU A 156 -39.14 -8.29 -17.10
CA GLU A 156 -38.90 -8.96 -18.36
C GLU A 156 -37.82 -10.03 -18.17
N THR A 157 -38.23 -11.30 -18.22
CA THR A 157 -37.37 -12.48 -18.02
C THR A 157 -36.93 -13.13 -19.32
N SER A 158 -37.31 -12.56 -20.47
CA SER A 158 -36.83 -12.97 -21.78
C SER A 158 -35.30 -12.81 -21.89
N PRO A 159 -34.65 -13.65 -22.73
CA PRO A 159 -33.27 -13.40 -23.10
C PRO A 159 -33.14 -12.03 -23.81
N PRO A 160 -32.00 -11.35 -23.69
CA PRO A 160 -31.81 -10.02 -24.25
C PRO A 160 -31.96 -10.04 -25.77
N THR A 161 -32.58 -9.00 -26.30
CA THR A 161 -32.72 -8.81 -27.74
C THR A 161 -31.39 -8.46 -28.38
N TRP A 162 -31.21 -8.79 -29.66
CA TRP A 162 -29.97 -8.47 -30.40
C TRP A 162 -29.62 -6.97 -30.36
N LYS A 163 -30.65 -6.11 -30.39
CA LYS A 163 -30.49 -4.65 -30.32
C LYS A 163 -29.93 -4.19 -28.96
N GLU A 164 -30.34 -4.82 -27.86
CA GLU A 164 -29.80 -4.53 -26.53
C GLU A 164 -28.35 -4.98 -26.41
N VAL A 165 -28.03 -6.16 -26.96
CA VAL A 165 -26.64 -6.65 -27.05
C VAL A 165 -25.77 -5.69 -27.88
N GLU A 166 -26.23 -5.26 -29.04
CA GLU A 166 -25.51 -4.32 -29.88
C GLU A 166 -25.31 -2.96 -29.17
N ASN A 167 -26.35 -2.42 -28.54
CA ASN A 167 -26.28 -1.15 -27.82
C ASN A 167 -25.32 -1.21 -26.62
N THR A 168 -25.35 -2.31 -25.86
CA THR A 168 -24.44 -2.50 -24.73
C THR A 168 -23.00 -2.65 -25.19
N VAL A 169 -22.73 -3.43 -26.24
CA VAL A 169 -21.39 -3.57 -26.85
C VAL A 169 -20.90 -2.23 -27.39
N ARG A 170 -21.75 -1.48 -28.10
CA ARG A 170 -21.40 -0.15 -28.63
C ARG A 170 -21.08 0.83 -27.52
N ARG A 171 -21.87 0.85 -26.45
CA ARG A 171 -21.65 1.71 -25.28
C ARG A 171 -20.36 1.35 -24.55
N ALA A 172 -20.07 0.07 -24.38
CA ALA A 172 -18.79 -0.40 -23.83
C ALA A 172 -17.62 0.04 -24.71
N ARG A 173 -17.73 -0.11 -26.03
CA ARG A 173 -16.72 0.33 -27.01
C ARG A 173 -16.47 1.83 -26.94
N THR A 174 -17.51 2.65 -26.77
CA THR A 174 -17.37 4.10 -26.60
C THR A 174 -16.80 4.49 -25.24
N ALA A 175 -17.05 3.70 -24.18
CA ALA A 175 -16.45 3.91 -22.87
C ALA A 175 -14.95 3.53 -22.86
N SER A 176 -14.53 2.64 -23.76
CA SER A 176 -13.11 2.32 -24.03
C SER A 176 -12.45 3.24 -25.06
N ALA A 177 -13.20 4.18 -25.65
CA ALA A 177 -12.60 5.19 -26.51
C ALA A 177 -11.86 6.20 -25.61
N PRO A 178 -10.62 6.59 -25.96
CA PRO A 178 -9.92 7.62 -25.21
C PRO A 178 -10.81 8.88 -25.21
N GLY A 179 -10.99 9.48 -24.02
CA GLY A 179 -11.78 10.71 -23.91
C GLY A 179 -11.20 11.81 -24.81
N PRO A 180 -11.87 12.98 -24.93
CA PRO A 180 -11.44 14.06 -25.83
C PRO A 180 -9.99 14.59 -25.58
N ASN A 181 -9.36 14.18 -24.48
CA ASN A 181 -7.95 14.46 -24.17
C ASN A 181 -6.96 13.41 -24.72
N GLY A 182 -7.40 12.37 -25.45
CA GLY A 182 -6.52 11.43 -26.16
C GLY A 182 -5.63 10.55 -25.28
N VAL A 183 -5.91 10.44 -23.98
CA VAL A 183 -5.14 9.58 -23.07
C VAL A 183 -5.75 8.17 -23.09
N PRO A 184 -4.97 7.12 -23.43
CA PRO A 184 -5.43 5.74 -23.43
C PRO A 184 -5.78 5.22 -22.04
#